data_AF-A0A316V7F7-F1
#
_entry.id   AF-A0A316V7F7-F1
#
_cell.length_a   1.000
_cell.length_b   1.000
_cell.length_c   1.000
_cell.angle_alpha   90.00
_cell.angle_beta   90.00
_cell.angle_gamma   90.00
#
_symmetry.space_group_name_H-M   'P 1'
#
loop_
_entity.id
_entity.type
_entity.pdbx_description
1 polymer ?
#
loop_
_entity_poly.entity_id
_entity_poly.type
_entity_poly.pdbx_seq_one_letter_code
_entity_poly.pdbx_strand_id
1 'polypeptide(L)'
;MSSNFDSTTYPPPPSRSTPRQREKQKEGSESETLYSHSPHHKEDNLYRKRRARVNCGLDPLHVVALIVLAGFILSFNPGILSYRTYIAPFKRQSNIQPVPAHETMVWQKTFTLPSASKGCHLVTPSVEREINEGLRNVKAGLLTLFIQHTSAALSVNENYDSTVRTDMNMAMDKIVPESLPWKHTDEGPDDSASHTKASLFGSSITIPITDGRLNLGTWQGIYLCEFRAAKHSRRIVATVLP
;
A
#
# COMPACT_ATOMS: atom_id res chain seq x y z
N MET A 1 51.72 38.60 -27.73
CA MET A 1 52.71 37.52 -27.59
C MET A 1 52.60 37.00 -26.16
N SER A 2 51.69 36.05 -25.94
CA SER A 2 51.98 34.60 -25.72
C SER A 2 52.18 34.36 -24.21
N SER A 3 51.18 33.90 -23.44
CA SER A 3 50.75 32.49 -23.22
C SER A 3 51.94 31.58 -22.82
N ASN A 4 51.90 30.65 -21.85
CA ASN A 4 50.80 29.92 -21.23
C ASN A 4 51.34 29.07 -20.05
N PHE A 5 50.45 28.79 -19.10
CA PHE A 5 50.20 27.52 -18.40
C PHE A 5 51.28 26.75 -17.61
N ASP A 6 50.92 26.56 -16.34
CA ASP A 6 51.52 25.72 -15.31
C ASP A 6 51.28 24.22 -15.58
N SER A 7 52.29 23.37 -15.32
CA SER A 7 52.30 21.94 -15.65
C SER A 7 51.75 21.08 -14.51
N THR A 8 50.51 20.61 -14.62
CA THR A 8 49.98 19.53 -13.77
C THR A 8 50.40 18.16 -14.28
N THR A 9 51.09 17.40 -13.44
CA THR A 9 51.51 16.01 -13.66
C THR A 9 50.30 15.07 -13.61
N TYR A 10 50.05 14.30 -14.67
CA TYR A 10 49.05 13.22 -14.65
C TYR A 10 49.66 11.94 -14.03
N PRO A 11 48.90 11.17 -13.22
CA PRO A 11 49.34 9.85 -12.78
C PRO A 11 49.28 8.82 -13.94
N PRO A 12 50.14 7.79 -13.93
CA PRO A 12 50.16 6.78 -14.98
C PRO A 12 48.90 5.90 -14.96
N PRO A 13 48.49 5.33 -16.11
CA PRO A 13 47.32 4.47 -16.18
C PRO A 13 47.57 3.13 -15.45
N PRO A 14 46.51 2.49 -14.90
CA PRO A 14 46.66 1.27 -14.12
C PRO A 14 47.07 0.08 -15.00
N SER A 15 47.94 -0.77 -14.46
CA SER A 15 48.46 -1.97 -15.12
C SER A 15 47.34 -2.96 -15.48
N ARG A 16 47.30 -3.43 -16.72
CA ARG A 16 46.39 -4.50 -17.17
C ARG A 16 46.72 -5.81 -16.44
N SER A 17 45.83 -6.27 -15.57
CA SER A 17 45.87 -7.61 -14.97
C SER A 17 45.67 -8.70 -16.02
N THR A 18 46.43 -9.79 -15.93
CA THR A 18 46.43 -10.89 -16.89
C THR A 18 45.18 -11.79 -16.77
N PRO A 19 44.82 -12.53 -17.84
CA PRO A 19 43.55 -13.28 -17.92
C PRO A 19 43.31 -14.30 -16.79
N ARG A 20 44.38 -14.77 -16.14
CA ARG A 20 44.32 -15.78 -15.07
C ARG A 20 43.77 -15.26 -13.74
N GLN A 21 43.70 -13.94 -13.53
CA GLN A 21 43.05 -13.35 -12.36
C GLN A 21 41.53 -13.15 -12.52
N ARG A 22 40.99 -13.27 -13.75
CA ARG A 22 39.53 -13.16 -14.01
C ARG A 22 38.73 -14.41 -13.65
N GLU A 23 39.34 -15.59 -13.56
CA GLU A 23 38.61 -16.84 -13.31
C GLU A 23 38.33 -17.11 -11.83
N LYS A 24 39.13 -16.56 -10.89
CA LYS A 24 38.85 -16.72 -9.45
C LYS A 24 37.82 -15.73 -8.88
N GLN A 25 37.37 -14.75 -9.65
CA GLN A 25 36.36 -13.77 -9.23
C GLN A 25 34.94 -14.11 -9.71
N LYS A 26 34.76 -15.25 -10.39
CA LYS A 26 33.50 -15.58 -11.09
C LYS A 26 32.51 -16.43 -10.29
N GLU A 27 32.74 -16.62 -8.99
CA GLU A 27 31.87 -17.44 -8.12
C GLU A 27 31.15 -16.69 -6.98
N GLY A 28 31.12 -15.35 -7.01
CA GLY A 28 30.32 -14.61 -6.02
C GLY A 28 30.05 -13.19 -6.46
N SER A 29 29.01 -12.98 -7.27
CA SER A 29 28.40 -11.66 -7.54
C SER A 29 27.32 -11.81 -8.63
N GLU A 30 26.18 -12.43 -8.30
CA GLU A 30 24.96 -12.13 -9.04
C GLU A 30 24.45 -10.77 -8.55
N SER A 31 24.63 -9.77 -9.42
CA SER A 31 24.13 -8.39 -9.40
C SER A 31 23.22 -7.96 -8.23
N GLU A 32 23.81 -7.45 -7.15
CA GLU A 32 23.16 -6.41 -6.34
C GLU A 32 23.41 -5.06 -7.04
N THR A 33 22.43 -4.57 -7.78
CA THR A 33 22.49 -3.19 -8.28
C THR A 33 22.25 -2.24 -7.11
N LEU A 34 22.88 -1.05 -7.13
CA LEU A 34 22.77 -0.04 -6.05
C LEU A 34 21.32 0.38 -5.72
N TYR A 35 20.34 -0.02 -6.55
CA TYR A 35 18.91 0.24 -6.44
C TYR A 35 18.06 -1.03 -6.27
N SER A 36 18.65 -2.23 -6.12
CA SER A 36 17.89 -3.48 -5.96
C SER A 36 17.23 -3.60 -4.59
N HIS A 37 17.67 -2.81 -3.61
CA HIS A 37 17.20 -2.87 -2.23
C HIS A 37 16.59 -1.54 -1.80
N SER A 38 15.46 -1.63 -1.08
CA SER A 38 14.87 -0.50 -0.36
C SER A 38 15.94 0.13 0.56
N PRO A 39 15.99 1.48 0.70
CA PRO A 39 16.83 2.15 1.70
C PRO A 39 16.64 1.58 3.11
N HIS A 40 15.45 1.02 3.37
CA HIS A 40 15.04 0.37 4.61
C HIS A 40 15.22 -1.15 4.64
N HIS A 41 15.97 -1.77 3.72
CA HIS A 41 16.09 -3.23 3.61
C HIS A 41 16.49 -3.92 4.93
N LYS A 42 17.29 -3.27 5.78
CA LYS A 42 17.62 -3.77 7.13
C LYS A 42 16.40 -3.80 8.06
N GLU A 43 15.59 -2.75 8.05
CA GLU A 43 14.36 -2.64 8.85
C GLU A 43 13.26 -3.57 8.31
N ASP A 44 13.12 -3.67 7.00
CA ASP A 44 12.19 -4.59 6.32
C ASP A 44 12.47 -6.05 6.71
N ASN A 45 13.75 -6.44 6.76
CA ASN A 45 14.17 -7.77 7.19
C ASN A 45 13.90 -8.02 8.68
N LEU A 46 14.11 -7.01 9.53
CA LEU A 46 13.79 -7.08 10.96
C LEU A 46 12.28 -7.20 11.19
N TYR A 47 11.47 -6.47 10.43
CA TYR A 47 10.01 -6.55 10.46
C TYR A 47 9.52 -7.93 10.00
N ARG A 48 10.05 -8.46 8.88
CA ARG A 48 9.76 -9.83 8.40
C ARG A 48 10.08 -10.88 9.46
N LYS A 49 11.24 -10.77 10.12
CA LYS A 49 11.63 -11.68 11.22
C LYS A 49 10.71 -11.59 12.44
N ARG A 50 10.23 -10.40 12.83
CA ARG A 50 9.28 -10.24 13.94
C ARG A 50 7.92 -10.85 13.62
N ARG A 51 7.39 -10.65 12.41
CA ARG A 51 6.14 -11.26 11.97
C ARG A 51 6.19 -12.79 11.96
N ALA A 52 7.33 -13.37 11.59
CA ALA A 52 7.55 -14.82 11.67
C ALA A 52 7.54 -15.35 13.11
N ARG A 53 8.00 -14.57 14.09
CA ARG A 53 7.95 -14.96 15.52
C ARG A 53 6.56 -14.93 16.13
N VAL A 54 5.69 -14.03 15.68
CA VAL A 54 4.30 -13.93 16.17
C VAL A 54 3.44 -15.13 15.74
N ASN A 55 3.88 -15.90 14.72
CA ASN A 55 3.23 -17.12 14.26
C ASN A 55 3.77 -18.42 14.91
N CYS A 56 4.55 -18.36 15.99
CA CYS A 56 4.87 -19.57 16.77
C CYS A 56 3.63 -20.01 17.56
N GLY A 57 2.85 -20.90 16.93
CA GLY A 57 1.68 -21.53 17.51
C GLY A 57 1.99 -22.30 18.80
N LEU A 58 0.93 -22.52 19.58
CA LEU A 58 0.94 -23.30 20.81
C LEU A 58 1.60 -24.66 20.57
N ASP A 59 2.60 -25.00 21.39
CA ASP A 59 3.39 -26.23 21.26
C ASP A 59 2.46 -27.47 21.23
N PRO A 60 2.54 -28.35 20.22
CA PRO A 60 1.65 -29.50 20.06
C PRO A 60 1.55 -30.39 21.31
N LEU A 61 2.58 -30.43 22.15
CA LEU A 61 2.56 -31.18 23.41
C LEU A 61 1.53 -30.61 24.42
N HIS A 62 1.37 -29.28 24.45
CA HIS A 62 0.43 -28.61 25.34
C HIS A 62 -1.03 -28.84 24.89
N VAL A 63 -1.27 -28.91 23.57
CA VAL A 63 -2.59 -29.21 23.03
C VAL A 63 -3.03 -30.63 23.40
N VAL A 64 -2.12 -31.60 23.29
CA VAL A 64 -2.40 -32.99 23.70
C VAL A 64 -2.67 -33.09 25.20
N ALA A 65 -1.88 -32.40 26.03
CA ALA A 65 -2.08 -32.39 27.48
C ALA A 65 -3.45 -31.82 27.88
N LEU A 66 -3.91 -30.75 27.23
CA LEU A 66 -5.23 -30.15 27.49
C LEU A 66 -6.38 -31.09 27.10
N ILE A 67 -6.26 -31.81 25.98
CA ILE A 67 -7.29 -32.78 25.54
C ILE A 67 -7.38 -33.95 26.52
N VAL A 68 -6.25 -34.48 26.98
CA VAL A 68 -6.22 -35.58 27.96
C VAL A 68 -6.80 -35.12 29.30
N LEU A 69 -6.47 -33.90 29.75
CA LEU A 69 -7.00 -33.33 30.98
C LEU A 69 -8.52 -33.11 30.90
N ALA A 70 -9.03 -32.59 29.79
CA ALA A 70 -10.46 -32.41 29.57
C ALA A 70 -11.21 -33.76 29.54
N GLY A 71 -10.64 -34.77 28.88
CA GLY A 71 -11.18 -36.13 28.88
C GLY A 71 -11.23 -36.77 30.27
N PHE A 72 -10.22 -36.51 31.10
CA PHE A 72 -10.18 -36.98 32.49
C PHE A 72 -11.21 -36.25 33.37
N ILE A 73 -11.38 -34.93 33.22
CA ILE A 73 -12.39 -34.18 33.99
C ILE A 73 -13.81 -34.66 33.65
N LEU A 74 -14.08 -34.98 32.39
CA LEU A 74 -15.38 -35.48 31.94
C LEU A 74 -15.68 -36.92 32.40
N SER A 75 -14.67 -37.74 32.73
CA SER A 75 -14.88 -39.11 33.21
C SER A 75 -15.29 -39.19 34.68
N PHE A 76 -14.98 -38.17 35.49
CA PHE A 76 -15.36 -38.10 36.90
C PHE A 76 -16.74 -37.46 37.15
N ASN A 77 -17.42 -36.99 36.10
CA ASN A 77 -18.72 -36.33 36.24
C ASN A 77 -19.72 -36.70 35.12
N PRO A 78 -20.22 -37.95 35.09
CA PRO A 78 -21.09 -38.45 34.01
C PRO A 78 -22.45 -37.74 33.94
N GLY A 79 -22.82 -36.93 34.95
CA GLY A 79 -24.04 -36.14 34.99
C GLY A 79 -24.10 -34.98 33.99
N ILE A 80 -22.95 -34.51 33.46
CA ILE A 80 -22.91 -33.40 32.50
C ILE A 80 -23.52 -33.77 31.13
N LEU A 81 -23.62 -35.06 30.80
CA LEU A 81 -24.21 -35.51 29.53
C LEU A 81 -25.74 -35.71 29.57
N SER A 82 -26.39 -35.49 30.71
CA SER A 82 -27.83 -35.75 30.88
C SER A 82 -28.69 -34.49 30.95
N TYR A 83 -28.29 -33.41 30.26
CA TYR A 83 -29.24 -32.34 29.93
C TYR A 83 -30.08 -32.76 28.72
N ARG A 84 -31.20 -33.41 29.01
CA ARG A 84 -32.21 -33.81 28.02
C ARG A 84 -32.93 -32.56 27.52
N THR A 85 -32.42 -31.93 26.47
CA THR A 85 -33.17 -30.87 25.76
C THR A 85 -34.35 -31.50 25.05
N TYR A 86 -35.54 -31.21 25.54
CA TYR A 86 -36.78 -31.51 24.83
C TYR A 86 -36.92 -30.52 23.67
N ILE A 87 -36.28 -30.81 22.53
CA ILE A 87 -36.49 -30.08 21.28
C ILE A 87 -37.60 -30.81 20.51
N ALA A 88 -38.79 -30.22 20.49
CA ALA A 88 -39.84 -30.65 19.57
C ALA A 88 -39.31 -30.54 18.12
N PRO A 89 -39.59 -31.52 17.24
CA PRO A 89 -39.11 -31.46 15.86
C PRO A 89 -39.85 -30.34 15.13
N PHE A 90 -39.20 -29.19 14.99
CA PHE A 90 -39.65 -28.13 14.09
C PHE A 90 -39.57 -28.67 12.67
N LYS A 91 -40.72 -29.01 12.09
CA LYS A 91 -40.81 -29.47 10.70
C LYS A 91 -40.49 -28.28 9.80
N ARG A 92 -39.22 -28.12 9.44
CA ARG A 92 -38.73 -27.08 8.54
C ARG A 92 -39.43 -27.26 7.20
N GLN A 93 -40.37 -26.38 6.91
CA GLN A 93 -41.01 -26.30 5.60
C GLN A 93 -39.98 -25.69 4.64
N SER A 94 -39.16 -26.55 4.04
CA SER A 94 -38.12 -26.15 3.09
C SER A 94 -38.74 -25.87 1.71
N ASN A 95 -39.54 -24.81 1.62
CA ASN A 95 -39.86 -24.15 0.36
C ASN A 95 -39.05 -22.85 0.22
N ILE A 96 -37.78 -22.88 0.66
CA ILE A 96 -36.83 -21.82 0.31
C ILE A 96 -36.27 -22.25 -1.04
N GLN A 97 -36.79 -21.66 -2.12
CA GLN A 97 -36.06 -21.71 -3.38
C GLN A 97 -34.67 -21.10 -3.13
N PRO A 98 -33.57 -21.72 -3.59
CA PRO A 98 -32.28 -21.07 -3.51
C PRO A 98 -32.40 -19.74 -4.25
N VAL A 99 -32.36 -18.63 -3.51
CA VAL A 99 -32.14 -17.33 -4.13
C VAL A 99 -30.84 -17.51 -4.91
N PRO A 100 -30.82 -17.29 -6.24
CA PRO A 100 -29.58 -17.40 -6.98
C PRO A 100 -28.61 -16.44 -6.29
N ALA A 101 -27.52 -17.00 -5.77
CA ALA A 101 -26.41 -16.19 -5.33
C ALA A 101 -25.92 -15.48 -6.59
N HIS A 102 -26.39 -14.26 -6.83
CA HIS A 102 -25.66 -13.35 -7.68
C HIS A 102 -24.32 -13.19 -6.99
N GLU A 103 -23.32 -13.88 -7.51
CA GLU A 103 -21.95 -13.81 -7.05
C GLU A 103 -21.55 -12.33 -7.20
N THR A 104 -21.64 -11.58 -6.10
CA THR A 104 -21.22 -10.19 -6.02
C THR A 104 -19.70 -10.20 -6.06
N MET A 105 -19.16 -10.38 -7.26
CA MET A 105 -17.74 -10.50 -7.48
C MET A 105 -17.08 -9.15 -7.20
N VAL A 106 -16.26 -9.12 -6.15
CA VAL A 106 -15.38 -8.00 -5.87
C VAL A 106 -14.45 -7.82 -7.06
N TRP A 107 -14.45 -6.63 -7.65
CA TRP A 107 -13.51 -6.28 -8.71
C TRP A 107 -12.34 -5.51 -8.11
N GLN A 108 -11.11 -5.88 -8.46
CA GLN A 108 -9.92 -5.17 -8.01
C GLN A 108 -8.92 -5.03 -9.14
N LYS A 109 -8.34 -3.84 -9.28
CA LYS A 109 -7.30 -3.55 -10.26
C LYS A 109 -6.24 -2.64 -9.67
N THR A 110 -4.99 -2.93 -10.00
CA THR A 110 -3.86 -2.05 -9.70
C THR A 110 -3.47 -1.29 -10.96
N PHE A 111 -3.28 0.01 -10.87
CA PHE A 111 -2.81 0.85 -11.96
C PHE A 111 -1.86 1.94 -11.45
N THR A 112 -1.21 2.64 -12.37
CA THR A 112 -0.25 3.70 -12.06
C THR A 112 -0.72 5.01 -12.66
N LEU A 113 -0.82 6.05 -11.84
CA LEU A 113 -1.10 7.40 -12.29
C LEU A 113 0.13 8.02 -12.96
N PRO A 114 -0.06 8.96 -13.91
CA PRO A 114 1.03 9.69 -14.53
C PRO A 114 1.96 10.35 -13.50
N SER A 115 3.23 10.48 -13.88
CA SER A 115 4.22 11.11 -13.02
C SER A 115 3.89 12.57 -12.76
N ALA A 116 3.88 12.98 -11.50
CA ALA A 116 3.61 14.34 -11.06
C ALA A 116 4.69 14.84 -10.10
N SER A 117 4.99 16.13 -10.14
CA SER A 117 5.79 16.82 -9.11
C SER A 117 4.87 17.35 -8.02
N LYS A 118 5.47 17.90 -6.95
CA LYS A 118 4.77 18.53 -5.82
C LYS A 118 3.57 19.37 -6.26
N GLY A 119 2.44 19.14 -5.60
CA GLY A 119 1.19 19.85 -5.83
C GLY A 119 -0.04 18.94 -5.72
N CYS A 120 -1.21 19.56 -5.87
CA CYS A 120 -2.48 18.85 -5.96
C CYS A 120 -2.94 18.74 -7.42
N HIS A 121 -3.21 17.52 -7.89
CA HIS A 121 -3.50 17.24 -9.30
C HIS A 121 -4.88 16.59 -9.42
N LEU A 122 -5.75 17.13 -10.28
CA LEU A 122 -7.03 16.49 -10.59
C LEU A 122 -6.79 15.26 -11.47
N VAL A 123 -7.08 14.07 -10.94
CA VAL A 123 -6.82 12.79 -11.59
C VAL A 123 -8.09 11.98 -11.88
N THR A 124 -9.29 12.55 -11.66
CA THR A 124 -10.58 11.88 -11.94
C THR A 124 -10.61 11.20 -13.32
N PRO A 125 -10.23 11.87 -14.44
CA PRO A 125 -10.32 11.22 -15.76
C PRO A 125 -9.36 10.04 -15.94
N SER A 126 -8.19 10.10 -15.29
CA SER A 126 -7.24 8.99 -15.28
C SER A 126 -7.77 7.81 -14.49
N VAL A 127 -8.37 8.07 -13.32
CA VAL A 127 -8.98 7.04 -12.48
C VAL A 127 -10.17 6.40 -13.20
N GLU A 128 -11.11 7.18 -13.72
CA GLU A 128 -12.31 6.68 -14.41
C GLU A 128 -11.97 5.77 -15.58
N ARG A 129 -10.95 6.12 -16.36
CA ARG A 129 -10.45 5.27 -17.44
C ARG A 129 -10.01 3.90 -16.94
N GLU A 130 -9.30 3.86 -15.81
CA GLU A 130 -8.75 2.63 -15.28
C GLU A 130 -9.80 1.74 -14.61
N ILE A 131 -10.85 2.33 -14.02
CA ILE A 131 -11.89 1.61 -13.28
C ILE A 131 -13.15 1.29 -14.09
N ASN A 132 -13.29 1.79 -15.32
CA ASN A 132 -14.50 1.66 -16.14
C ASN A 132 -15.02 0.21 -16.23
N GLU A 133 -14.13 -0.76 -16.37
CA GLU A 133 -14.50 -2.18 -16.39
C GLU A 133 -15.18 -2.63 -15.08
N GLY A 134 -14.61 -2.25 -13.93
CA GLY A 134 -15.10 -2.62 -12.61
C GLY A 134 -16.41 -1.97 -12.20
N LEU A 135 -16.80 -0.86 -12.84
CA LEU A 135 -18.07 -0.19 -12.60
C LEU A 135 -19.24 -0.86 -13.35
N ARG A 136 -18.96 -1.73 -14.33
CA ARG A 136 -20.01 -2.35 -15.15
C ARG A 136 -20.94 -3.20 -14.27
N ASN A 137 -22.24 -3.02 -14.46
CA ASN A 137 -23.30 -3.73 -13.76
C ASN A 137 -23.37 -3.50 -12.23
N VAL A 138 -22.59 -2.55 -11.69
CA VAL A 138 -22.68 -2.16 -10.28
C VAL A 138 -23.85 -1.19 -10.09
N LYS A 139 -24.95 -1.66 -9.49
CA LYS A 139 -26.14 -0.83 -9.27
C LYS A 139 -25.99 0.14 -8.10
N ALA A 140 -25.49 -0.34 -6.97
CA ALA A 140 -25.08 0.44 -5.83
C ALA A 140 -23.82 -0.21 -5.28
N GLY A 141 -22.84 0.57 -4.83
CA GLY A 141 -21.59 -0.02 -4.33
C GLY A 141 -20.63 1.01 -3.80
N LEU A 142 -19.40 0.58 -3.53
CA LEU A 142 -18.31 1.41 -3.06
C LEU A 142 -17.06 1.17 -3.92
N LEU A 143 -16.46 2.25 -4.40
CA LEU A 143 -15.08 2.26 -4.88
C LEU A 143 -14.18 2.66 -3.71
N THR A 144 -13.17 1.85 -3.42
CA THR A 144 -12.04 2.28 -2.57
C THR A 144 -10.79 2.38 -3.42
N LEU A 145 -10.12 3.53 -3.33
CA LEU A 145 -8.81 3.78 -3.95
C LEU A 145 -7.77 3.85 -2.85
N PHE A 146 -6.78 2.96 -2.88
CA PHE A 146 -5.67 2.92 -1.94
C PHE A 146 -4.36 3.25 -2.67
N ILE A 147 -3.65 4.28 -2.21
CA ILE A 147 -2.33 4.63 -2.74
C ILE A 147 -1.25 3.81 -2.04
N GLN A 148 -0.44 3.08 -2.80
CA GLN A 148 0.66 2.26 -2.28
C GLN A 148 1.95 3.07 -2.11
N HIS A 149 1.85 4.26 -1.52
CA HIS A 149 2.95 5.21 -1.30
C HIS A 149 2.75 5.93 0.02
N THR A 150 3.85 6.27 0.70
CA THR A 150 3.84 6.93 2.01
C THR A 150 4.15 8.42 1.93
N SER A 151 4.55 8.95 0.78
CA SER A 151 4.93 10.35 0.54
C SER A 151 3.95 11.11 -0.36
N ALA A 152 2.81 10.51 -0.69
CA ALA A 152 1.72 11.10 -1.45
C ALA A 152 0.38 10.57 -0.93
N ALA A 153 -0.71 11.26 -1.23
CA ALA A 153 -2.05 10.90 -0.77
C ALA A 153 -3.12 11.10 -1.86
N LEU A 154 -4.31 10.57 -1.59
CA LEU A 154 -5.51 10.82 -2.38
C LEU A 154 -6.48 11.71 -1.59
N SER A 155 -7.23 12.54 -2.29
CA SER A 155 -8.27 13.38 -1.70
C SER A 155 -9.46 13.55 -2.65
N VAL A 156 -10.57 14.07 -2.13
CA VAL A 156 -11.71 14.54 -2.92
C VAL A 156 -11.94 16.01 -2.62
N ASN A 157 -11.87 16.85 -3.65
CA ASN A 157 -12.10 18.29 -3.50
C ASN A 157 -12.64 18.91 -4.81
N GLU A 158 -12.74 20.24 -4.87
CA GLU A 158 -13.33 20.97 -5.99
C GLU A 158 -12.68 20.61 -7.35
N ASN A 159 -13.45 20.28 -8.38
CA ASN A 159 -12.94 19.91 -9.70
C ASN A 159 -12.87 21.06 -10.72
N TYR A 160 -13.40 22.23 -10.37
CA TYR A 160 -13.61 23.35 -11.29
C TYR A 160 -12.49 24.39 -11.21
N ASP A 161 -12.35 25.09 -10.09
CA ASP A 161 -11.31 26.11 -9.95
C ASP A 161 -9.92 25.48 -9.70
N SER A 162 -9.01 25.74 -10.62
CA SER A 162 -7.62 25.30 -10.50
C SER A 162 -6.85 25.95 -9.35
N THR A 163 -7.27 27.13 -8.87
CA THR A 163 -6.61 27.85 -7.78
C THR A 163 -6.69 27.09 -6.45
N VAL A 164 -7.77 26.34 -6.22
CA VAL A 164 -7.95 25.46 -5.06
C VAL A 164 -6.76 24.49 -4.90
N ARG A 165 -6.18 24.02 -6.01
CA ARG A 165 -5.03 23.11 -6.01
C ARG A 165 -3.77 23.80 -5.47
N THR A 166 -3.57 25.06 -5.86
CA THR A 166 -2.46 25.90 -5.39
C THR A 166 -2.64 26.23 -3.92
N ASP A 167 -3.85 26.60 -3.50
CA ASP A 167 -4.19 26.93 -2.12
C ASP A 167 -4.00 25.74 -1.19
N MET A 168 -4.43 24.54 -1.60
CA MET A 168 -4.20 23.32 -0.85
C MET A 168 -2.71 23.03 -0.66
N ASN A 169 -1.91 23.15 -1.73
CA ASN A 169 -0.47 22.95 -1.65
C ASN A 169 0.19 23.97 -0.70
N MET A 170 -0.17 25.25 -0.81
CA MET A 170 0.31 26.31 0.08
C MET A 170 -0.09 26.06 1.53
N ALA A 171 -1.34 25.68 1.79
CA ALA A 171 -1.82 25.39 3.14
C ALA A 171 -1.04 24.23 3.77
N MET A 172 -0.75 23.17 3.01
CA MET A 172 0.04 22.05 3.51
C MET A 172 1.49 22.40 3.77
N ASP A 173 2.10 23.26 2.95
CA ASP A 173 3.45 23.78 3.20
C ASP A 173 3.51 24.66 4.46
N LYS A 174 2.40 25.30 4.83
CA LYS A 174 2.29 26.06 6.07
C LYS A 174 2.05 25.19 7.30
N ILE A 175 1.24 24.13 7.17
CA ILE A 175 0.93 23.20 8.28
C ILE A 175 2.11 22.26 8.56
N VAL A 176 2.78 21.78 7.52
CA VAL A 176 3.95 20.90 7.61
C VAL A 176 5.11 21.52 6.82
N PRO A 177 5.83 22.50 7.41
CA PRO A 177 6.94 23.15 6.74
C PRO A 177 8.12 22.20 6.54
N GLU A 178 8.74 22.28 5.36
CA GLU A 178 10.00 21.58 5.07
C GLU A 178 11.18 22.15 5.87
N SER A 179 11.06 23.39 6.37
CA SER A 179 12.07 24.07 7.18
C SER A 179 12.19 23.58 8.63
N LEU A 180 11.30 22.69 9.08
CA LEU A 180 11.44 22.07 10.39
C LEU A 180 12.70 21.20 10.43
N PRO A 181 13.32 21.00 11.62
CA PRO A 181 14.53 20.19 11.77
C PRO A 181 14.21 18.69 11.70
N TRP A 182 13.78 18.23 10.52
CA TRP A 182 13.43 16.84 10.24
C TRP A 182 14.65 15.94 10.40
N LYS A 183 14.44 14.79 11.05
CA LYS A 183 15.50 13.78 11.25
C LYS A 183 15.57 12.75 10.12
N HIS A 184 14.43 12.47 9.50
CA HIS A 184 14.33 11.51 8.40
C HIS A 184 14.36 12.27 7.07
N THR A 185 15.53 12.25 6.45
CA THR A 185 15.82 12.98 5.19
C THR A 185 16.59 12.08 4.23
N ASP A 186 16.38 10.76 4.33
CA ASP A 186 17.16 9.75 3.62
C ASP A 186 16.94 9.86 2.11
N GLU A 187 15.74 10.27 1.69
CA GLU A 187 15.39 10.51 0.29
C GLU A 187 15.40 12.00 -0.12
N GLY A 188 15.88 12.90 0.75
CA GLY A 188 15.97 14.33 0.49
C GLY A 188 15.40 15.22 1.60
N PRO A 189 15.50 16.56 1.46
CA PRO A 189 15.05 17.50 2.49
C PRO A 189 13.53 17.51 2.69
N ASP A 190 12.75 17.06 1.71
CA ASP A 190 11.29 17.02 1.74
C ASP A 190 10.72 15.69 2.25
N ASP A 191 11.58 14.73 2.64
CA ASP A 191 11.21 13.34 2.90
C ASP A 191 10.24 13.20 4.09
N SER A 192 10.67 13.54 5.31
CA SER A 192 9.80 13.50 6.49
C SER A 192 8.58 14.44 6.38
N ALA A 193 8.72 15.58 5.71
CA ALA A 193 7.60 16.49 5.49
C ALA A 193 6.53 15.84 4.60
N SER A 194 6.93 15.14 3.54
CA SER A 194 6.04 14.43 2.64
C SER A 194 5.28 13.29 3.33
N HIS A 195 5.96 12.52 4.19
CA HIS A 195 5.34 11.47 5.00
C HIS A 195 4.31 12.02 5.97
N THR A 196 4.63 13.14 6.60
CA THR A 196 3.74 13.79 7.56
C THR A 196 2.51 14.34 6.85
N LYS A 197 2.66 15.02 5.71
CA LYS A 197 1.54 15.50 4.88
C LYS A 197 0.66 14.34 4.40
N ALA A 198 1.25 13.25 3.89
CA ALA A 198 0.50 12.07 3.48
C ALA A 198 -0.30 11.44 4.61
N SER A 199 0.28 11.40 5.82
CA SER A 199 -0.41 10.87 7.00
C SER A 199 -1.61 11.72 7.44
N LEU A 200 -1.57 13.04 7.21
CA LEU A 200 -2.69 13.94 7.51
C LEU A 200 -3.89 13.76 6.56
N PHE A 201 -3.63 13.44 5.29
CA PHE A 201 -4.70 13.12 4.34
C PHE A 201 -5.22 11.69 4.48
N GLY A 202 -4.30 10.74 4.70
CA GLY A 202 -4.57 9.31 4.64
C GLY A 202 -4.19 8.68 3.29
N SER A 203 -4.13 7.35 3.29
CA SER A 203 -3.70 6.55 2.13
C SER A 203 -4.85 6.07 1.24
N SER A 204 -6.10 6.38 1.58
CA SER A 204 -7.25 5.93 0.80
C SER A 204 -8.41 6.88 0.83
N ILE A 205 -9.19 6.84 -0.26
CA ILE A 205 -10.53 7.45 -0.34
C ILE A 205 -11.54 6.39 -0.74
N THR A 206 -12.78 6.55 -0.27
CA THR A 206 -13.91 5.69 -0.62
C THR A 206 -15.02 6.56 -1.22
N ILE A 207 -15.53 6.15 -2.38
CA ILE A 207 -16.50 6.90 -3.19
C ILE A 207 -17.68 5.97 -3.48
N PRO A 208 -18.94 6.38 -3.22
CA PRO A 208 -20.11 5.58 -3.57
C PRO A 208 -20.26 5.41 -5.09
N ILE A 209 -20.82 4.29 -5.51
CA ILE A 209 -21.15 3.98 -6.90
C ILE A 209 -22.67 3.90 -7.01
N THR A 210 -23.23 4.48 -8.06
CA THR A 210 -24.66 4.39 -8.40
C THR A 210 -24.81 4.23 -9.90
N ASP A 211 -25.54 3.20 -10.33
CA ASP A 211 -25.78 2.87 -11.75
C ASP A 211 -24.51 2.88 -12.62
N GLY A 212 -23.44 2.25 -12.11
CA GLY A 212 -22.16 2.12 -12.80
C GLY A 212 -21.37 3.42 -12.93
N ARG A 213 -21.67 4.44 -12.11
CA ARG A 213 -20.95 5.73 -12.09
C ARG A 213 -20.50 6.08 -10.69
N LEU A 214 -19.41 6.83 -10.59
CA LEU A 214 -19.00 7.43 -9.33
C LEU A 214 -20.06 8.45 -8.91
N ASN A 215 -20.60 8.29 -7.71
CA ASN A 215 -21.59 9.17 -7.13
C ASN A 215 -20.89 10.30 -6.37
N LEU A 216 -20.14 11.11 -7.12
CA LEU A 216 -19.51 12.34 -6.67
C LEU A 216 -20.49 13.51 -6.81
N GLY A 217 -20.42 14.50 -5.92
CA GLY A 217 -21.12 15.77 -6.10
C GLY A 217 -20.63 16.53 -7.33
N THR A 218 -21.42 17.49 -7.82
CA THR A 218 -21.13 18.28 -9.04
C THR A 218 -19.71 18.84 -9.06
N TRP A 219 -19.27 19.36 -7.92
CA TRP A 219 -17.97 20.00 -7.77
C TRP A 219 -16.90 19.05 -7.25
N GLN A 220 -17.19 17.78 -6.99
CA GLN A 220 -16.19 16.87 -6.44
C GLN A 220 -15.35 16.19 -7.53
N GLY A 221 -14.04 16.11 -7.29
CA GLY A 221 -13.08 15.41 -8.14
C GLY A 221 -12.01 14.74 -7.30
N ILE A 222 -11.40 13.70 -7.87
CA ILE A 222 -10.35 12.91 -7.23
C ILE A 222 -9.01 13.58 -7.47
N TYR A 223 -8.28 13.82 -6.38
CA TYR A 223 -7.00 14.50 -6.37
C TYR A 223 -5.89 13.51 -6.04
N LEU A 224 -4.76 13.65 -6.74
CA LEU A 224 -3.46 13.17 -6.29
C LEU A 224 -2.74 14.34 -5.61
N CYS A 225 -2.48 14.21 -4.31
CA CYS A 225 -1.67 15.15 -3.55
C CYS A 225 -0.23 14.62 -3.51
N GLU A 226 0.62 15.17 -4.36
CA GLU A 226 2.05 14.87 -4.41
C GLU A 226 2.81 15.84 -3.51
N PHE A 227 3.58 15.31 -2.56
CA PHE A 227 4.30 16.14 -1.59
C PHE A 227 5.80 16.19 -1.84
N ARG A 228 6.33 15.35 -2.73
CA ARG A 228 7.74 15.36 -3.14
C ARG A 228 7.98 16.34 -4.27
N ALA A 229 9.07 17.10 -4.20
CA ALA A 229 9.49 18.04 -5.23
C ALA A 229 9.82 17.34 -6.55
N ALA A 230 10.51 16.20 -6.46
CA ALA A 230 10.82 15.35 -7.61
C ALA A 230 9.55 14.73 -8.21
N LYS A 231 9.59 14.41 -9.50
CA LYS A 231 8.47 13.77 -10.18
C LYS A 231 8.39 12.29 -9.85
N HIS A 232 7.24 11.82 -9.38
CA HIS A 232 6.99 10.41 -9.06
C HIS A 232 5.70 9.91 -9.71
N SER A 233 5.73 8.65 -10.17
CA SER A 233 4.52 7.94 -10.57
C SER A 233 3.94 7.20 -9.36
N ARG A 234 2.61 7.24 -9.19
CA ARG A 234 1.95 6.69 -8.00
C ARG A 234 1.05 5.51 -8.35
N ARG A 235 1.21 4.42 -7.61
CA ARG A 235 0.54 3.14 -7.81
C ARG A 235 -0.70 3.09 -6.91
N ILE A 236 -1.85 2.82 -7.51
CA ILE A 236 -3.16 2.83 -6.88
C ILE A 236 -3.77 1.44 -7.00
N VAL A 237 -4.37 0.95 -5.92
CA VAL A 237 -5.25 -0.22 -5.91
C VAL A 237 -6.69 0.27 -5.85
N ALA A 238 -7.46 0.02 -6.89
CA ALA A 238 -8.90 0.24 -6.91
C ALA A 238 -9.62 -1.06 -6.57
N THR A 239 -10.52 -1.01 -5.60
CA THR A 239 -11.42 -2.11 -5.24
C THR A 239 -12.86 -1.63 -5.35
N VAL A 240 -13.68 -2.36 -6.10
CA VAL A 240 -15.11 -2.13 -6.25
C VAL A 240 -15.86 -3.23 -5.52
N LEU A 241 -16.67 -2.82 -4.55
CA LEU A 241 -17.58 -3.67 -3.80
C LEU A 241 -19.02 -3.34 -4.24
N PRO A 242 -19.71 -4.23 -4.98
CA PRO A 242 -21.08 -4.04 -5.44
C PRO A 242 -22.15 -4.39 -4.40
#